data_AF-A0A6I9P7A1-F1
#
_entry.id   AF-A0A6I9P7A1-F1
#
_cell.length_a   1.000
_cell.length_b   1.000
_cell.length_c   1.000
_cell.angle_alpha   90.00
_cell.angle_beta   90.00
_cell.angle_gamma   90.00
#
_symmetry.space_group_name_H-M   'P 1'
#
loop_
_entity.id
_entity.type
_entity.pdbx_description
1 polymer ?
#
loop_
_entity_poly.entity_id
_entity_poly.type
_entity_poly.pdbx_seq_one_letter_code
_entity_poly.pdbx_strand_id
1 'polypeptide(L)'
;KDSTVKFHVLLTSYELITIDQAVLGSIEWACLVVDEAHRLKNNQSKFFRILNNYPLQHKLLLTGTPLQNNLEELFHLLNFLTPVRFNNLEGFLEEFADIAKEDQIKKLHDMLGPHMLRRLKADVFKHMPSKTELIVRVELSPMQKKYYKFILTRNFDALNTRGGGNQVSLLNVVMDLKKCCNHPYLFPTAAM
;
A
#
# COMPACT_ATOMS: atom_id res chain seq x y z
N LYS A 1 -12.27 -8.76 40.14
CA LYS A 1 -10.88 -8.40 39.79
C LYS A 1 -10.96 -7.09 39.06
N ASP A 2 -10.49 -5.99 39.66
CA ASP A 2 -10.41 -4.71 38.95
C ASP A 2 -9.54 -4.90 37.71
N SER A 3 -10.06 -4.52 36.54
CA SER A 3 -9.24 -4.51 35.33
C SER A 3 -8.19 -3.41 35.50
N THR A 4 -6.92 -3.75 35.29
CA THR A 4 -5.79 -2.80 35.30
C THR A 4 -5.93 -1.70 34.26
N VAL A 5 -6.78 -1.91 33.25
CA VAL A 5 -7.07 -0.99 32.15
C VAL A 5 -8.46 -0.38 32.36
N LYS A 6 -8.54 0.96 32.36
CA LYS A 6 -9.79 1.73 32.57
C LYS A 6 -10.67 1.87 31.32
N PHE A 7 -10.16 1.54 30.15
CA PHE A 7 -10.85 1.71 28.87
C PHE A 7 -11.24 0.36 28.26
N HIS A 8 -12.25 0.40 27.37
CA HIS A 8 -12.66 -0.77 26.57
C HIS A 8 -12.03 -0.78 25.18
N VAL A 9 -11.79 0.40 24.60
CA VAL A 9 -11.24 0.57 23.24
C VAL A 9 -10.17 1.63 23.29
N LEU A 10 -9.03 1.35 22.65
CA LEU A 10 -7.98 2.33 22.39
C LEU A 10 -7.91 2.59 20.89
N LEU A 11 -8.03 3.86 20.50
CA LEU A 11 -7.77 4.32 19.15
C LEU A 11 -6.34 4.87 19.09
N THR A 12 -5.58 4.43 18.09
CA THR A 12 -4.18 4.82 17.91
C THR A 12 -3.81 4.84 16.42
N SER A 13 -2.73 5.54 16.08
CA SER A 13 -2.19 5.56 14.72
C SER A 13 -1.10 4.50 14.53
N TYR A 14 -0.73 4.22 13.29
CA TYR A 14 0.31 3.23 12.97
C TYR A 14 1.67 3.58 13.59
N GLU A 15 2.01 4.87 13.64
CA GLU A 15 3.27 5.37 14.17
C GLU A 15 3.33 5.19 15.68
N LEU A 16 2.23 5.47 16.39
CA LEU A 16 2.16 5.35 17.85
C LEU A 16 2.25 3.90 18.32
N ILE A 17 1.72 2.93 17.56
CA ILE A 17 1.96 1.50 17.81
C ILE A 17 3.46 1.20 17.88
N THR A 18 4.25 1.84 17.03
CA THR A 18 5.69 1.61 16.94
C THR A 18 6.47 2.37 18.03
N ILE A 19 6.03 3.58 18.38
CA ILE A 19 6.67 4.44 19.38
C ILE A 19 6.40 3.90 20.79
N ASP A 20 5.14 3.59 21.10
CA ASP A 20 4.69 3.22 22.45
C ASP A 20 4.59 1.70 22.64
N GLN A 21 5.39 0.93 21.90
CA GLN A 21 5.33 -0.53 21.86
C GLN A 21 5.46 -1.21 23.24
N ALA A 22 6.20 -0.60 24.17
CA ALA A 22 6.42 -1.17 25.50
C ALA A 22 5.14 -1.14 26.35
N VAL A 23 4.43 0.00 26.36
CA VAL A 23 3.19 0.16 27.12
C VAL A 23 2.09 -0.65 26.46
N LEU A 24 1.93 -0.50 25.14
CA LEU A 24 0.86 -1.14 24.40
C LEU A 24 1.04 -2.65 24.32
N GLY A 25 2.27 -3.16 24.23
CA GLY A 25 2.57 -4.59 24.24
C GLY A 25 2.39 -5.26 25.61
N SER A 26 2.35 -4.49 26.71
CA SER A 26 2.11 -5.03 28.05
C SER A 26 0.64 -5.33 28.35
N ILE A 27 -0.27 -4.84 27.50
CA ILE A 27 -1.71 -5.04 27.64
C ILE A 27 -2.10 -6.34 26.93
N GLU A 28 -2.85 -7.21 27.61
CA GLU A 28 -3.47 -8.40 27.00
C GLU A 28 -4.68 -7.97 26.16
N TRP A 29 -4.50 -7.89 24.84
CA TRP A 29 -5.55 -7.43 23.93
C TRP A 29 -6.48 -8.56 23.52
N ALA A 30 -7.77 -8.37 23.77
CA ALA A 30 -8.81 -9.28 23.28
C ALA A 30 -8.94 -9.26 21.75
N CYS A 31 -8.82 -8.08 21.13
CA CYS A 31 -8.96 -7.94 19.68
C CYS A 31 -8.10 -6.80 19.15
N LEU A 32 -7.41 -7.06 18.04
CA LEU A 32 -6.76 -6.05 17.22
C LEU A 32 -7.59 -5.82 15.96
N VAL A 33 -8.00 -4.56 15.72
CA VAL A 33 -8.61 -4.14 14.46
C VAL A 33 -7.64 -3.22 13.74
N VAL A 34 -7.20 -3.62 12.56
CA VAL A 34 -6.31 -2.82 11.72
C VAL A 34 -7.09 -2.35 10.50
N ASP A 35 -7.35 -1.04 10.43
CA ASP A 35 -7.89 -0.43 9.22
C ASP A 35 -6.80 -0.31 8.15
N GLU A 36 -7.19 -0.21 6.88
CA GLU A 36 -6.29 -0.16 5.72
C GLU A 36 -5.11 -1.14 5.82
N ALA A 37 -5.44 -2.41 6.09
CA ALA A 37 -4.49 -3.46 6.41
C ALA A 37 -3.44 -3.74 5.32
N HIS A 38 -3.56 -3.13 4.13
CA HIS A 38 -2.49 -3.11 3.13
C HIS A 38 -1.16 -2.55 3.68
N ARG A 39 -1.15 -1.83 4.82
CA ARG A 39 0.06 -1.45 5.55
C ARG A 39 0.87 -2.64 6.11
N LEU A 40 0.25 -3.81 6.31
CA LEU A 40 0.88 -5.04 6.82
C LEU A 40 1.46 -5.94 5.73
N LYS A 41 1.53 -5.46 4.49
CA LYS A 41 1.91 -6.28 3.33
C LYS A 41 3.37 -6.77 3.30
N ASN A 42 4.23 -6.23 4.17
CA ASN A 42 5.65 -6.57 4.25
C ASN A 42 6.01 -7.04 5.67
N ASN A 43 6.39 -8.31 5.82
CA ASN A 43 6.77 -8.92 7.10
C ASN A 43 8.08 -8.36 7.69
N GLN A 44 8.91 -7.68 6.88
CA GLN A 44 10.13 -7.01 7.33
C GLN A 44 9.85 -5.63 7.93
N SER A 45 8.64 -5.09 7.73
CA SER A 45 8.29 -3.79 8.28
C SER A 45 8.29 -3.82 9.81
N LYS A 46 8.78 -2.72 10.41
CA LYS A 46 8.81 -2.57 11.88
C LYS A 46 7.41 -2.72 12.48
N PHE A 47 6.40 -2.16 11.81
CA PHE A 47 5.00 -2.25 12.20
C PHE A 47 4.50 -3.71 12.29
N PHE A 48 4.76 -4.52 11.26
CA PHE A 48 4.38 -5.94 11.25
C PHE A 48 5.03 -6.71 12.39
N ARG A 49 6.35 -6.54 12.56
CA ARG A 49 7.12 -7.28 13.58
C ARG A 49 6.67 -6.94 15.00
N ILE A 50 6.40 -5.67 15.27
CA ILE A 50 5.92 -5.21 16.57
C ILE A 50 4.54 -5.79 16.86
N LEU A 51 3.59 -5.67 15.93
CA LEU A 51 2.24 -6.20 16.14
C LEU A 51 2.20 -7.72 16.27
N ASN A 52 3.10 -8.45 15.61
CA ASN A 52 3.19 -9.90 15.77
C ASN A 52 3.67 -10.33 17.16
N ASN A 53 4.35 -9.45 17.89
CA ASN A 53 4.80 -9.72 19.26
C ASN A 53 3.75 -9.36 20.32
N TYR A 54 2.64 -8.72 19.94
CA TYR A 54 1.62 -8.35 20.92
C TYR A 54 0.82 -9.59 21.35
N PRO A 55 0.44 -9.68 22.64
CA PRO A 55 -0.46 -10.72 23.10
C PRO A 55 -1.89 -10.42 22.63
N LEU A 56 -2.26 -10.97 21.47
CA LEU A 56 -3.54 -10.75 20.80
C LEU A 56 -4.36 -12.05 20.78
N GLN A 57 -5.62 -12.02 21.24
CA GLN A 57 -6.53 -13.18 21.14
C GLN A 57 -7.22 -13.27 19.77
N HIS A 58 -7.59 -12.13 19.19
CA HIS A 58 -8.26 -12.06 17.89
C HIS A 58 -7.68 -10.95 17.01
N LYS A 59 -7.67 -11.16 15.68
CA LYS A 59 -7.18 -10.22 14.68
C LYS A 59 -8.24 -10.00 13.61
N LEU A 60 -8.62 -8.74 13.38
CA LEU A 60 -9.53 -8.32 12.32
C LEU A 60 -8.81 -7.30 11.43
N LEU A 61 -8.71 -7.61 10.15
CA LEU A 61 -8.12 -6.74 9.15
C LEU A 61 -9.23 -6.13 8.28
N LEU A 62 -9.25 -4.81 8.16
CA LEU A 62 -10.15 -4.09 7.28
C LEU A 62 -9.32 -3.53 6.12
N THR A 63 -9.76 -3.78 4.89
CA THR A 63 -9.10 -3.23 3.69
C THR A 63 -10.09 -3.19 2.53
N GLY A 64 -10.13 -2.06 1.82
CA GLY A 64 -10.93 -1.93 0.59
C GLY A 64 -10.31 -2.69 -0.60
N THR A 65 -9.01 -2.96 -0.55
CA THR A 65 -8.23 -3.56 -1.63
C THR A 65 -7.30 -4.63 -1.06
N PRO A 66 -7.79 -5.86 -0.80
CA PRO A 66 -6.99 -6.92 -0.17
C PRO A 66 -5.86 -7.44 -1.07
N LEU A 67 -6.03 -7.34 -2.40
CA LEU A 67 -5.06 -7.73 -3.41
C LEU A 67 -4.60 -6.46 -4.12
N GLN A 68 -3.51 -5.82 -3.65
CA GLN A 68 -2.98 -4.63 -4.32
C GLN A 68 -1.95 -4.98 -5.41
N ASN A 69 -0.97 -5.87 -5.19
CA ASN A 69 0.11 -6.04 -6.19
C ASN A 69 0.64 -7.47 -6.45
N ASN A 70 0.78 -8.36 -5.46
CA ASN A 70 1.33 -9.71 -5.70
C ASN A 70 0.84 -10.77 -4.68
N LEU A 71 1.09 -12.04 -4.96
CA LEU A 71 0.75 -13.17 -4.07
C LEU A 71 1.49 -13.12 -2.72
N GLU A 72 2.71 -12.59 -2.70
CA GLU A 72 3.52 -12.48 -1.49
C GLU A 72 2.86 -11.55 -0.46
N GLU A 73 2.35 -10.40 -0.90
CA GLU A 73 1.61 -9.45 -0.06
C GLU A 73 0.38 -10.15 0.56
N LEU A 74 -0.36 -10.94 -0.23
CA LEU A 74 -1.49 -11.73 0.26
C LEU A 74 -1.04 -12.75 1.31
N PHE A 75 0.03 -13.50 1.02
CA PHE A 75 0.59 -14.46 1.96
C PHE A 75 0.97 -13.80 3.28
N HIS A 76 1.62 -12.64 3.26
CA HIS A 76 2.00 -11.93 4.48
C HIS A 76 0.80 -11.51 5.32
N LEU A 77 -0.31 -11.09 4.71
CA LEU A 77 -1.56 -10.79 5.42
C LEU A 77 -2.17 -12.06 6.05
N LEU A 78 -2.18 -13.17 5.32
CA LEU A 78 -2.69 -14.45 5.82
C LEU A 78 -1.79 -15.03 6.94
N ASN A 79 -0.48 -14.92 6.79
CA ASN A 79 0.50 -15.27 7.82
C ASN A 79 0.29 -14.42 9.09
N PHE A 80 -0.01 -13.13 8.94
CA PHE A 80 -0.33 -12.29 10.09
C PHE A 80 -1.60 -12.76 10.80
N LEU A 81 -2.65 -13.12 10.05
CA LEU A 81 -3.91 -13.60 10.62
C LEU A 81 -3.78 -14.98 11.28
N THR A 82 -3.17 -15.95 10.57
CA THR A 82 -3.06 -17.35 10.99
C THR A 82 -1.65 -17.89 10.71
N PRO A 83 -0.66 -17.52 11.54
CA PRO A 83 0.75 -17.83 11.27
C PRO A 83 1.05 -19.32 11.25
N VAL A 84 0.29 -20.13 12.00
CA VAL A 84 0.46 -21.60 12.06
C VAL A 84 0.09 -22.27 10.73
N ARG A 85 -0.96 -21.78 10.06
CA ARG A 85 -1.44 -22.33 8.79
C ARG A 85 -0.62 -21.82 7.61
N PHE A 86 -0.25 -20.55 7.62
CA PHE A 86 0.46 -19.89 6.54
C PHE A 86 1.90 -19.59 6.97
N ASN A 87 2.74 -20.61 7.09
CA ASN A 87 4.12 -20.48 7.60
C ASN A 87 5.21 -20.61 6.52
N ASN A 88 4.88 -21.14 5.34
CA ASN A 88 5.82 -21.37 4.25
C ASN A 88 5.44 -20.54 3.02
N LEU A 89 6.19 -19.46 2.77
CA LEU A 89 6.00 -18.60 1.60
C LEU A 89 6.35 -19.33 0.30
N GLU A 90 7.47 -20.07 0.28
CA GLU A 90 7.94 -20.76 -0.93
C GLU A 90 6.92 -21.80 -1.39
N GLY A 91 6.43 -22.63 -0.47
CA GLY A 91 5.39 -23.61 -0.78
C GLY A 91 4.09 -22.98 -1.27
N PHE A 92 3.71 -21.82 -0.73
CA PHE A 92 2.55 -21.06 -1.20
C PHE A 92 2.77 -20.53 -2.63
N LEU A 93 3.95 -19.98 -2.92
CA LEU A 93 4.28 -19.47 -4.25
C LEU A 93 4.41 -20.59 -5.29
N GLU A 94 4.96 -21.74 -4.93
CA GLU A 94 5.01 -22.92 -5.80
C GLU A 94 3.62 -23.46 -6.12
N GLU A 95 2.75 -23.54 -5.10
CA GLU A 95 1.37 -24.01 -5.25
C GLU A 95 0.57 -23.11 -6.20
N PHE A 96 0.82 -21.80 -6.16
CA PHE A 96 0.13 -20.78 -6.95
C PHE A 96 1.02 -20.11 -8.02
N ALA A 97 2.06 -20.78 -8.52
CA ALA A 97 2.96 -20.20 -9.52
C ALA A 97 2.24 -19.89 -10.85
N ASP A 98 1.23 -20.69 -11.21
CA ASP A 98 0.42 -20.60 -12.44
C ASP A 98 -1.03 -20.15 -12.15
N ILE A 99 -1.22 -18.95 -11.59
CA ILE A 99 -2.58 -18.40 -11.31
C ILE A 99 -3.45 -18.24 -12.58
N ALA A 100 -2.86 -18.32 -13.77
CA ALA A 100 -3.61 -18.23 -15.02
C ALA A 100 -4.61 -19.39 -15.24
N LYS A 101 -4.53 -20.48 -14.46
CA LYS A 101 -5.48 -21.60 -14.53
C LYS A 101 -6.68 -21.35 -13.61
N GLU A 102 -7.88 -21.51 -14.17
CA GLU A 102 -9.16 -21.32 -13.47
C GLU A 102 -9.26 -22.15 -12.18
N ASP A 103 -8.73 -23.39 -12.20
CA ASP A 103 -8.69 -24.28 -11.03
C ASP A 103 -7.88 -23.70 -9.86
N GLN A 104 -6.76 -23.01 -10.15
CA GLN A 104 -5.91 -22.39 -9.13
C GLN A 104 -6.57 -21.18 -8.49
N ILE A 105 -7.29 -20.39 -9.30
CA ILE A 105 -8.09 -19.26 -8.81
C ILE A 105 -9.18 -19.76 -7.86
N LYS A 106 -9.88 -20.83 -8.24
CA LYS A 106 -10.92 -21.42 -7.39
C LYS A 106 -10.34 -21.95 -6.08
N LYS A 107 -9.22 -22.66 -6.14
CA LYS A 107 -8.50 -23.16 -4.96
C LYS A 107 -8.09 -22.03 -4.01
N LEU A 108 -7.57 -20.93 -4.55
CA LEU A 108 -7.21 -19.75 -3.78
C LEU A 108 -8.45 -19.12 -3.13
N HIS A 109 -9.56 -19.01 -3.87
CA HIS A 109 -10.82 -18.51 -3.33
C HIS A 109 -11.36 -19.36 -2.18
N ASP A 110 -11.33 -20.69 -2.32
CA ASP A 110 -11.78 -21.62 -1.26
C ASP A 110 -10.89 -21.54 -0.02
N MET A 111 -9.56 -21.38 -0.22
CA MET A 111 -8.60 -21.16 0.86
C MET A 111 -8.85 -19.83 1.60
N LEU A 112 -9.19 -18.77 0.87
CA LEU A 112 -9.49 -17.44 1.42
C LEU A 112 -10.87 -17.36 2.08
N GLY A 113 -11.84 -18.17 1.63
CA GLY A 113 -13.23 -18.17 2.09
C GLY A 113 -13.43 -18.08 3.61
N PRO A 114 -12.77 -18.91 4.44
CA PRO A 114 -12.93 -18.83 5.89
C PRO A 114 -12.28 -17.59 6.54
N HIS A 115 -11.40 -16.89 5.82
CA HIS A 115 -10.61 -15.77 6.35
C HIS A 115 -11.04 -14.40 5.81
N MET A 116 -11.70 -14.35 4.64
CA MET A 116 -12.01 -13.11 3.93
C MET A 116 -13.48 -13.05 3.53
N LEU A 117 -14.17 -12.02 4.03
CA LEU A 117 -15.49 -11.63 3.55
C LEU A 117 -15.37 -10.41 2.64
N ARG A 118 -15.66 -10.59 1.33
CA ARG A 118 -15.65 -9.51 0.34
C ARG A 118 -17.03 -9.39 -0.32
N ARG A 119 -17.53 -8.15 -0.44
CA ARG A 119 -18.79 -7.82 -1.13
C ARG A 119 -18.55 -6.66 -2.09
N LEU A 120 -19.17 -6.69 -3.28
CA LEU A 120 -19.12 -5.57 -4.21
C LEU A 120 -20.29 -4.62 -3.95
N LYS A 121 -20.11 -3.34 -4.29
CA LYS A 121 -21.20 -2.35 -4.20
C LYS A 121 -22.40 -2.75 -5.07
N ALA A 122 -22.15 -3.35 -6.24
CA ALA A 122 -23.20 -3.84 -7.13
C ALA A 122 -24.07 -4.94 -6.49
N ASP A 123 -23.49 -5.79 -5.64
CA ASP A 123 -24.19 -6.91 -5.00
C ASP A 123 -25.15 -6.42 -3.88
N VAL A 124 -24.83 -5.27 -3.27
CA VAL A 124 -25.49 -4.80 -2.05
C VAL A 124 -26.36 -3.56 -2.29
N PHE A 125 -25.95 -2.65 -3.19
CA PHE A 125 -26.60 -1.37 -3.43
C PHE A 125 -27.16 -1.27 -4.85
N LYS A 126 -28.34 -1.88 -5.07
CA LYS A 126 -29.02 -1.97 -6.38
C LYS A 126 -29.44 -0.61 -6.99
N HIS A 127 -29.54 0.44 -6.18
CA HIS A 127 -29.95 1.78 -6.62
C HIS A 127 -28.79 2.78 -6.73
N MET A 128 -27.53 2.31 -6.68
CA MET A 128 -26.38 3.19 -6.84
C MET A 128 -26.19 3.55 -8.33
N PRO A 129 -25.98 4.84 -8.68
CA PRO A 129 -25.63 5.24 -10.04
C PRO A 129 -24.38 4.51 -10.54
N SER A 130 -24.34 4.21 -11.84
CA SER A 130 -23.16 3.59 -12.45
C SER A 130 -21.97 4.56 -12.47
N LYS A 131 -20.77 4.02 -12.29
CA LYS A 131 -19.52 4.77 -12.43
C LYS A 131 -19.08 4.72 -13.89
N THR A 132 -18.89 5.88 -14.52
CA THR A 132 -18.26 5.99 -15.85
C THR A 132 -16.83 6.46 -15.69
N GLU A 133 -15.91 5.85 -16.44
CA GLU A 133 -14.51 6.25 -16.52
C GLU A 133 -14.22 6.81 -17.91
N LEU A 134 -13.69 8.03 -17.98
CA LEU A 134 -13.36 8.71 -19.23
C LEU A 134 -11.87 9.06 -19.22
N ILE A 135 -11.13 8.54 -20.20
CA ILE A 135 -9.72 8.86 -20.39
C ILE A 135 -9.60 10.02 -21.36
N VAL A 136 -9.36 11.22 -20.84
CA VAL A 136 -9.10 12.41 -21.66
C VAL A 136 -7.62 12.43 -22.02
N ARG A 137 -7.30 12.08 -23.27
CA ARG A 137 -5.93 12.17 -23.79
C ARG A 137 -5.61 13.64 -24.07
N VAL A 138 -4.47 14.11 -23.56
CA VAL A 138 -4.00 15.49 -23.74
C VAL A 138 -2.64 15.50 -24.43
N GLU A 139 -2.37 16.54 -25.20
CA GLU A 139 -1.06 16.76 -25.79
C GLU A 139 -0.18 17.62 -24.89
N LEU A 140 1.14 17.41 -24.96
CA LEU A 140 2.10 18.28 -24.29
C LEU A 140 2.10 19.67 -24.93
N SER A 141 2.06 20.71 -24.11
CA SER A 141 2.27 22.10 -24.56
C SER A 141 3.69 22.29 -25.13
N PRO A 142 3.94 23.33 -25.94
CA PRO A 142 5.28 23.62 -26.47
C PRO A 142 6.36 23.73 -25.38
N MET A 143 6.02 24.36 -24.25
CA MET A 143 6.92 24.49 -23.11
C MET A 143 7.22 23.14 -22.46
N GLN A 144 6.20 22.30 -22.25
CA GLN A 144 6.41 20.94 -21.74
C GLN A 144 7.26 20.11 -22.71
N LYS A 145 7.01 20.16 -24.02
CA LYS A 145 7.84 19.45 -25.04
C LYS A 145 9.32 19.85 -24.95
N LYS A 146 9.60 21.15 -24.75
CA LYS A 146 10.97 21.66 -24.56
C LYS A 146 11.64 21.06 -23.31
N TYR A 147 10.98 21.12 -22.15
CA TYR A 147 11.51 20.56 -20.91
C TYR A 147 11.62 19.03 -20.96
N TYR A 148 10.65 18.35 -21.57
CA TYR A 148 10.66 16.91 -21.79
C TYR A 148 11.89 16.49 -22.61
N LYS A 149 12.22 17.24 -23.66
CA LYS A 149 13.45 17.03 -24.44
C LYS A 149 14.71 17.27 -23.61
N PHE A 150 14.76 18.31 -22.78
CA PHE A 150 15.91 18.57 -21.90
C PHE A 150 16.15 17.44 -20.90
N ILE A 151 15.08 16.87 -20.33
CA ILE A 151 15.16 15.72 -19.42
C ILE A 151 15.67 14.48 -20.15
N LEU A 152 15.12 14.16 -21.33
CA LEU A 152 15.54 12.99 -22.11
C LEU A 152 17.00 13.08 -22.58
N THR A 153 17.44 14.27 -22.97
CA THR A 153 18.83 14.52 -23.43
C THR A 153 19.82 14.72 -22.28
N ARG A 154 19.36 14.64 -21.02
CA ARG A 154 20.16 14.88 -19.82
C ARG A 154 20.89 16.22 -19.83
N ASN A 155 20.21 17.26 -20.33
CA ASN A 155 20.78 18.60 -20.42
C ASN A 155 20.69 19.32 -19.06
N PHE A 156 21.71 19.12 -18.23
CA PHE A 156 21.79 19.71 -16.88
C PHE A 156 21.83 21.24 -16.89
N ASP A 157 22.54 21.84 -17.85
CA ASP A 157 22.70 23.29 -17.94
C ASP A 157 21.38 24.02 -18.25
N ALA A 158 20.50 23.37 -19.01
CA ALA A 158 19.19 23.92 -19.35
C ALA A 158 18.14 23.69 -18.25
N LEU A 159 18.33 22.69 -17.39
CA LEU A 159 17.39 22.33 -16.32
C LEU A 159 17.70 22.99 -14.98
N ASN A 160 18.96 23.38 -14.76
CA ASN A 160 19.43 23.97 -13.52
C ASN A 160 19.77 25.44 -13.66
N THR A 161 19.35 26.25 -12.69
CA THR A 161 19.81 27.63 -12.58
C THR A 161 21.24 27.65 -12.06
N ARG A 162 22.07 28.53 -12.61
CA ARG A 162 23.50 28.70 -12.22
C ARG A 162 23.70 29.27 -10.80
N GLY A 163 22.64 29.40 -10.01
CA GLY A 163 22.60 30.08 -8.71
C GLY A 163 22.70 29.19 -7.47
N GLY A 164 23.13 27.93 -7.59
CA GLY A 164 23.43 27.08 -6.42
C GLY A 164 22.22 26.65 -5.57
N GLY A 165 20.99 26.74 -6.09
CA GLY A 165 19.78 26.21 -5.43
C GLY A 165 19.59 24.70 -5.61
N ASN A 166 18.45 24.16 -5.16
CA ASN A 166 18.07 22.74 -5.33
C ASN A 166 18.13 22.32 -6.81
N GLN A 167 19.25 21.71 -7.20
CA GLN A 167 19.49 21.22 -8.55
C GLN A 167 18.51 20.09 -8.86
N VAL A 168 17.93 20.11 -10.06
CA VAL A 168 17.23 18.97 -10.66
C VAL A 168 18.25 17.87 -10.87
N SER A 169 18.27 16.93 -9.93
CA SER A 169 19.07 15.71 -10.01
C SER A 169 18.31 14.68 -10.83
N LEU A 170 18.76 14.43 -12.07
CA LEU A 170 18.16 13.46 -13.00
C LEU A 170 18.41 11.99 -12.61
N LEU A 171 18.61 11.69 -11.32
CA LEU A 171 18.73 10.33 -10.81
C LEU A 171 17.45 9.51 -11.05
N ASN A 172 16.29 10.16 -11.07
CA ASN A 172 15.01 9.54 -11.37
C ASN A 172 14.30 10.24 -12.53
N VAL A 173 14.81 10.00 -13.75
CA VAL A 173 14.27 10.55 -15.00
C VAL A 173 12.76 10.33 -15.13
N VAL A 174 12.23 9.17 -14.72
CA VAL A 174 10.79 8.87 -14.80
C VAL A 174 9.98 9.84 -13.95
N MET A 175 10.44 10.17 -12.74
CA MET A 175 9.77 11.16 -11.89
C MET A 175 9.82 12.55 -12.48
N ASP A 176 10.94 12.94 -13.09
CA ASP A 176 11.05 14.26 -13.71
C ASP A 176 10.22 14.37 -14.98
N LEU A 177 10.14 13.33 -15.81
CA LEU A 177 9.19 13.30 -16.93
C LEU A 177 7.75 13.43 -16.46
N LYS A 178 7.36 12.78 -15.34
CA LYS A 178 6.03 12.94 -14.73
C LYS A 178 5.79 14.38 -14.25
N LYS A 179 6.76 15.01 -13.58
CA LYS A 179 6.66 16.42 -13.19
C LYS A 179 6.43 17.32 -14.41
N CYS A 180 7.18 17.09 -15.48
CA CYS A 180 7.03 17.83 -16.74
C CYS A 180 5.64 17.68 -17.36
N CYS A 181 5.11 16.46 -17.39
CA CYS A 181 3.76 16.19 -17.89
C CYS A 181 2.68 16.85 -17.02
N ASN A 182 2.86 16.90 -15.70
CA ASN A 182 1.91 17.53 -14.79
C ASN A 182 1.92 19.05 -14.93
N HIS A 183 3.09 19.68 -14.75
CA HIS A 183 3.24 21.13 -14.92
C HIS A 183 4.71 21.55 -15.04
N PRO A 184 5.10 22.39 -16.03
CA PRO A 184 6.51 22.79 -16.20
C PRO A 184 7.07 23.60 -15.01
N TYR A 185 6.24 24.35 -14.28
CA TYR A 185 6.69 25.14 -13.12
C TYR A 185 7.10 24.31 -11.89
N LEU A 186 6.95 22.98 -11.94
CA LEU A 186 7.60 22.10 -10.96
C LEU A 186 9.14 22.10 -11.11
N PHE A 187 9.65 22.65 -12.22
CA PHE A 187 11.06 22.97 -12.39
C PHE A 187 11.30 24.44 -12.04
N PRO A 188 12.20 24.76 -11.09
CA PRO A 188 12.48 26.14 -10.68
C PRO A 188 12.92 27.05 -11.83
N THR A 189 13.59 26.49 -12.84
CA THR A 189 14.01 27.19 -14.07
C THR A 189 12.85 27.67 -14.93
N ALA A 190 11.67 27.06 -14.81
CA ALA A 190 10.52 27.33 -15.65
C ALA A 190 9.54 28.33 -15.02
N ALA A 191 9.62 28.49 -13.69
CA ALA A 191 8.78 29.39 -12.90
C ALA A 191 9.37 30.81 -12.74
N MET A 192 10.61 31.01 -13.20
CA MET A 192 11.28 32.32 -13.28
C MET A 192 11.14 32.95 -14.67
#